data_AF-A0A7J8K7Z3-F1
#
_entry.id   AF-A0A7J8K7Z3-F1
#
_cell.length_a   1.000
_cell.length_b   1.000
_cell.length_c   1.000
_cell.angle_alpha   90.00
_cell.angle_beta   90.00
_cell.angle_gamma   90.00
#
_symmetry.space_group_name_H-M   'P 1'
#
loop_
_entity.id
_entity.type
_entity.pdbx_description
1 polymer ?
#
loop_
_entity_poly.entity_id
_entity_poly.type
_entity_poly.pdbx_seq_one_letter_code
_entity_poly.pdbx_strand_id
1 'polypeptide(L)'
;MNVLEVFVGSPRGLNLRNVLWHGFAAPHEVPAKYCSAMVLLTAGLGQLLKRYLRHAERALPRRPPLALTRVGDLSVFPGVTHEVLSVLEELTKKSTFILRIMLPYWELALIKFKSHR
;
A
#
# COMPACT_ATOMS: atom_id res chain seq x y z
N MET A 1 -12.84 -12.25 22.91
CA MET A 1 -12.17 -11.59 21.76
C MET A 1 -13.24 -11.31 20.73
N ASN A 2 -13.56 -10.03 20.48
CA ASN A 2 -14.73 -9.68 19.67
C ASN A 2 -14.48 -10.05 18.20
N VAL A 3 -15.44 -10.70 17.53
CA VAL A 3 -15.35 -11.08 16.10
C VAL A 3 -14.94 -9.88 15.23
N LEU A 4 -15.44 -8.69 15.57
CA LEU A 4 -15.08 -7.44 14.91
C LEU A 4 -13.58 -7.11 15.02
N GLU A 5 -12.96 -7.43 16.16
CA GLU A 5 -11.54 -7.19 16.44
C GLU A 5 -10.64 -8.14 15.63
N VAL A 6 -11.10 -9.35 15.33
CA VAL A 6 -10.39 -10.29 14.45
C VAL A 6 -10.44 -9.84 12.98
N PHE A 7 -11.59 -9.32 12.54
CA PHE A 7 -11.81 -8.92 11.15
C PHE A 7 -11.25 -7.52 10.83
N VAL A 8 -11.52 -6.54 11.69
CA VAL A 8 -11.15 -5.13 11.49
C VAL A 8 -9.81 -4.80 12.15
N GLY A 9 -9.46 -5.54 13.21
CA GLY A 9 -8.20 -5.41 13.92
C GLY A 9 -8.14 -4.34 14.98
N SER A 10 -7.31 -4.61 15.98
CA SER A 10 -6.65 -3.58 16.77
C SER A 10 -5.62 -2.84 15.91
N PRO A 11 -5.42 -1.52 16.08
CA PRO A 11 -4.33 -0.79 15.44
C PRO A 11 -2.92 -1.30 15.83
N ARG A 12 -2.82 -2.18 16.83
CA ARG A 12 -1.57 -2.80 17.30
C ARG A 12 -1.39 -4.26 16.86
N GLY A 13 -2.30 -4.84 16.07
CA GLY A 13 -2.30 -6.27 15.75
C GLY A 13 -2.43 -6.60 14.26
N LEU A 14 -2.02 -7.82 13.90
CA LEU A 14 -2.24 -8.39 12.57
C LEU A 14 -3.72 -8.83 12.49
N ASN A 15 -4.49 -8.21 11.60
CA ASN A 15 -5.90 -8.56 11.38
C ASN A 15 -6.07 -9.15 9.98
N LEU A 16 -7.16 -9.88 9.76
CA LEU A 16 -7.40 -10.55 8.48
C LEU A 16 -7.46 -9.54 7.32
N ARG A 17 -8.04 -8.36 7.57
CA ARG A 17 -8.03 -7.22 6.65
C ARG A 17 -6.60 -6.88 6.16
N ASN A 18 -5.63 -6.77 7.06
CA ASN A 18 -4.26 -6.36 6.75
C ASN A 18 -3.52 -7.46 5.98
N VAL A 19 -3.71 -8.73 6.37
CA VAL A 19 -3.14 -9.89 5.65
C VAL A 19 -3.64 -9.92 4.21
N LEU A 20 -4.95 -9.77 4.02
CA LEU A 20 -5.57 -9.80 2.69
C LEU A 20 -5.24 -8.57 1.84
N TRP A 21 -5.20 -7.36 2.43
CA TRP A 21 -4.93 -6.13 1.66
C TRP A 21 -3.47 -5.97 1.22
N HIS A 22 -2.52 -6.56 1.95
CA HIS A 22 -1.10 -6.47 1.61
C HIS A 22 -0.61 -7.64 0.74
N GLY A 23 -1.51 -8.54 0.32
CA GLY A 23 -1.19 -9.63 -0.60
C GLY A 23 -0.35 -10.75 0.03
N PHE A 24 -0.41 -10.90 1.36
CA PHE A 24 0.34 -11.95 2.06
C PHE A 24 -0.23 -13.36 1.86
N ALA A 25 -1.50 -13.46 1.46
CA ALA A 25 -2.17 -14.75 1.29
C ALA A 25 -2.03 -15.29 -0.14
N ALA A 26 -1.52 -16.50 -0.26
CA ALA A 26 -1.57 -17.30 -1.49
C ALA A 26 -2.99 -17.88 -1.72
N PRO A 27 -3.32 -18.32 -2.95
CA PRO A 27 -4.60 -18.98 -3.21
C PRO A 27 -4.86 -20.13 -2.23
N HIS A 28 -6.08 -20.20 -1.69
CA HIS A 28 -6.55 -21.21 -0.73
C HIS A 28 -5.95 -21.16 0.69
N GLU A 29 -5.00 -20.27 1.01
CA GLU A 29 -4.52 -20.11 2.38
C GLU A 29 -5.58 -19.52 3.32
N VAL A 30 -6.46 -18.68 2.78
CA VAL A 30 -7.58 -18.12 3.51
C VAL A 30 -8.89 -18.77 3.06
N PRO A 31 -9.59 -19.49 3.95
CA PRO A 31 -10.89 -20.07 3.63
C PRO A 31 -11.88 -19.01 3.13
N ALA A 32 -12.57 -19.32 2.03
CA ALA A 32 -13.48 -18.39 1.35
C ALA A 32 -14.54 -17.78 2.28
N LYS A 33 -15.02 -18.53 3.28
CA LYS A 33 -15.97 -18.05 4.30
C LYS A 33 -15.51 -16.77 5.02
N TYR A 34 -14.21 -16.60 5.24
CA TYR A 34 -13.68 -15.42 5.91
C TYR A 34 -13.64 -14.21 4.96
N CYS A 35 -13.34 -14.43 3.68
CA CYS A 35 -13.46 -13.40 2.65
C CYS A 35 -14.92 -12.95 2.49
N SER A 36 -15.85 -13.91 2.42
CA SER A 36 -17.29 -13.62 2.36
C SER A 36 -17.78 -12.85 3.59
N ALA A 37 -17.32 -13.24 4.80
CA ALA A 37 -17.62 -12.53 6.03
C ALA A 37 -17.07 -11.10 6.01
N MET A 38 -15.83 -10.88 5.54
CA MET A 38 -15.24 -9.54 5.39
C MET A 38 -16.07 -8.65 4.46
N VAL A 39 -16.51 -9.18 3.32
CA VAL A 39 -17.35 -8.43 2.36
C VAL A 39 -18.68 -8.05 3.00
N LEU A 40 -19.34 -9.01 3.65
CA LEU A 40 -20.62 -8.78 4.32
C LEU A 40 -20.50 -7.75 5.46
N LEU A 41 -19.48 -7.89 6.32
CA LEU A 41 -19.23 -6.96 7.42
C LEU A 41 -18.94 -5.55 6.89
N THR A 42 -18.11 -5.43 5.85
CA THR A 42 -17.77 -4.13 5.25
C THR A 42 -19.02 -3.44 4.67
N ALA A 43 -19.84 -4.17 3.91
CA ALA A 43 -21.08 -3.64 3.36
C ALA A 43 -22.09 -3.27 4.47
N GLY A 44 -22.25 -4.13 5.46
CA GLY A 44 -23.16 -3.92 6.60
C GLY A 44 -22.75 -2.72 7.45
N LEU A 45 -21.47 -2.57 7.78
CA LEU A 45 -20.93 -1.39 8.46
C LEU A 45 -21.20 -0.10 7.66
N GLY A 46 -21.04 -0.15 6.34
CA GLY A 46 -21.38 0.98 5.46
C GLY A 46 -22.86 1.37 5.53
N GLN A 47 -23.77 0.39 5.61
CA GLN A 47 -25.21 0.66 5.77
C GLN A 47 -25.54 1.23 7.15
N LEU A 48 -24.95 0.69 8.22
CA LEU A 48 -25.11 1.20 9.58
C LEU A 48 -24.59 2.64 9.69
N LEU A 49 -23.41 2.93 9.14
CA LEU A 49 -22.83 4.26 9.11
C LEU A 49 -23.77 5.25 8.39
N LYS A 50 -24.31 4.87 7.22
CA LYS A 50 -25.29 5.70 6.50
C LYS A 50 -26.54 5.98 7.33
N ARG A 51 -27.08 4.97 8.02
CA ARG A 51 -28.25 5.15 8.90
C ARG A 51 -27.95 6.09 10.06
N TYR A 52 -26.80 5.89 10.72
CA TYR A 52 -26.34 6.72 11.82
C TYR A 52 -26.15 8.18 11.38
N LEU A 53 -25.46 8.43 10.27
CA LEU A 53 -25.23 9.78 9.74
C LEU A 53 -26.54 10.51 9.44
N ARG A 54 -27.54 9.82 8.87
CA ARG A 54 -28.87 10.39 8.64
C ARG A 54 -29.58 10.75 9.95
N HIS A 55 -29.53 9.85 10.94
CA HIS A 55 -30.20 10.08 12.23
C HIS A 55 -29.52 11.18 13.05
N ALA A 56 -28.19 11.26 13.00
CA ALA A 56 -27.41 12.25 13.72
C ALA A 56 -27.34 13.61 12.99
N GLU A 57 -27.96 13.76 11.81
CA GLU A 57 -27.86 14.95 10.94
C GLU A 57 -26.41 15.36 10.64
N ARG A 58 -25.51 14.37 10.53
CA ARG A 58 -24.08 14.58 10.27
C ARG A 58 -23.73 14.15 8.86
N ALA A 59 -22.92 14.95 8.18
CA ALA A 59 -22.28 14.55 6.94
C ALA A 59 -20.87 14.02 7.23
N LEU A 60 -20.49 12.95 6.53
CA LEU A 60 -19.09 12.51 6.46
C LEU A 60 -18.51 13.07 5.15
N PRO A 61 -17.79 14.20 5.18
CA PRO A 61 -17.31 14.83 3.96
C PRO A 61 -16.37 13.88 3.23
N ARG A 62 -16.52 13.79 1.90
CA ARG A 62 -15.56 13.07 1.07
C ARG A 62 -14.20 13.73 1.26
N ARG A 63 -13.17 12.92 1.52
CA ARG A 63 -11.79 13.42 1.53
C ARG A 63 -11.51 14.08 0.17
N PRO A 64 -11.13 15.36 0.12
CA PRO A 64 -10.82 16.01 -1.15
C PRO A 64 -9.71 15.23 -1.85
N PRO A 65 -9.71 15.16 -3.19
CA PRO A 65 -8.60 14.60 -3.93
C PRO A 65 -7.31 15.30 -3.50
N LEU A 66 -6.30 14.52 -3.12
CA LEU A 66 -5.01 15.09 -2.77
C LEU A 66 -4.35 15.57 -4.06
N ALA A 67 -4.33 16.88 -4.29
CA ALA A 67 -3.52 17.47 -5.35
C ALA A 67 -2.06 17.34 -4.93
N LEU A 68 -1.33 16.41 -5.56
CA LEU A 68 0.10 16.28 -5.36
C LEU A 68 0.82 17.39 -6.15
N THR A 69 0.67 18.64 -5.70
CA THR A 69 1.22 19.82 -6.38
C THR A 69 2.74 19.83 -6.49
N ARG A 70 3.42 19.00 -5.68
CA ARG A 70 4.88 18.84 -5.64
C ARG A 70 5.36 17.48 -6.15
N VAL A 71 4.61 16.76 -7.01
CA VAL A 71 5.13 15.50 -7.61
C VAL A 71 6.49 15.71 -8.28
N GLY A 72 6.70 16.88 -8.92
CA GLY A 72 7.99 17.22 -9.52
C GLY A 72 9.14 17.14 -8.52
N ASP A 73 8.93 17.62 -7.28
CA ASP A 73 9.92 17.59 -6.21
C ASP A 73 10.11 16.19 -5.59
N LEU A 74 9.15 15.27 -5.79
CA LEU A 74 9.25 13.88 -5.35
C LEU A 74 10.14 13.03 -6.28
N SER A 75 10.61 13.58 -7.40
CA SER A 75 11.51 12.88 -8.32
C SER A 75 12.95 12.73 -7.78
N VAL A 76 13.29 13.45 -6.71
CA VAL A 76 14.61 13.42 -6.08
C VAL A 76 14.49 12.83 -4.68
N PHE A 77 15.09 11.66 -4.46
CA PHE A 77 15.21 11.05 -3.13
C PHE A 77 16.32 11.79 -2.36
N PRO A 78 16.00 12.56 -1.29
CA PRO A 78 16.98 13.42 -0.63
C PRO A 78 18.13 12.65 0.02
N GLY A 79 17.90 11.39 0.39
CA GLY A 79 18.92 10.51 0.99
C GLY A 79 19.82 9.80 -0.02
N VAL A 80 19.57 9.93 -1.33
CA VAL A 80 20.38 9.27 -2.36
C VAL A 80 21.41 10.27 -2.86
N THR A 81 22.63 10.22 -2.34
CA THR A 81 23.75 11.07 -2.79
C THR A 81 24.41 10.51 -4.07
N HIS A 82 25.37 11.23 -4.65
CA HIS A 82 26.11 10.73 -5.82
C HIS A 82 26.91 9.46 -5.49
N GLU A 83 27.46 9.38 -4.28
CA GLU A 83 28.19 8.22 -3.79
C GLU A 83 27.26 7.00 -3.69
N VAL A 84 26.05 7.21 -3.14
CA VAL A 84 25.03 6.14 -3.06
C VAL A 84 24.61 5.70 -4.46
N LEU A 85 24.48 6.61 -5.43
CA LEU A 85 24.16 6.24 -6.83
C LEU A 85 25.24 5.37 -7.46
N SER A 86 26.51 5.69 -7.27
CA SER A 86 27.61 4.86 -7.78
C SER A 86 27.58 3.44 -7.19
N VAL A 87 27.29 3.32 -5.89
CA VAL A 87 27.10 2.02 -5.23
C VAL A 87 25.89 1.28 -5.79
N LEU A 88 24.76 1.97 -6.03
CA LEU A 88 23.55 1.36 -6.59
C LEU A 88 23.76 0.85 -8.02
N GLU A 89 24.55 1.54 -8.85
CA GLU A 89 24.91 1.07 -10.19
C GLU A 89 25.72 -0.22 -10.15
N GLU A 90 26.69 -0.31 -9.24
CA GLU A 90 27.47 -1.52 -9.04
C GLU A 90 26.61 -2.68 -8.50
N LEU A 91 25.78 -2.40 -7.49
CA LEU A 91 24.85 -3.36 -6.92
C LEU A 91 23.85 -3.86 -7.95
N THR A 92 23.34 -2.99 -8.83
CA THR A 92 22.38 -3.40 -9.86
C THR A 92 22.97 -4.48 -10.76
N LYS A 93 24.25 -4.38 -11.09
CA LYS A 93 24.95 -5.32 -11.98
C LYS A 93 25.46 -6.58 -11.29
N LYS A 94 25.84 -6.48 -10.01
CA LYS A 94 26.49 -7.57 -9.26
C LYS A 94 25.58 -8.29 -8.26
N SER A 95 24.43 -7.71 -7.93
CA SER A 95 23.53 -8.25 -6.91
C SER A 95 22.88 -9.55 -7.36
N THR A 96 22.94 -10.57 -6.51
CA THR A 96 22.22 -11.83 -6.67
C THR A 96 20.72 -11.69 -6.42
N PHE A 97 20.27 -10.57 -5.84
CA PHE A 97 18.86 -10.29 -5.56
C PHE A 97 18.12 -9.68 -6.75
N ILE A 98 18.84 -9.09 -7.71
CA ILE A 98 18.23 -8.49 -8.90
C ILE A 98 18.23 -9.54 -10.01
N LEU A 99 17.02 -9.98 -10.38
CA LEU A 99 16.84 -10.92 -11.48
C LEU A 99 17.36 -10.31 -12.78
N ARG A 100 18.02 -11.12 -13.61
CA ARG A 100 18.62 -10.66 -14.87
C ARG A 100 17.62 -9.97 -15.81
N ILE A 101 16.36 -10.41 -15.80
CA ILE A 101 15.27 -9.80 -16.58
C ILE A 101 14.88 -8.40 -16.10
N MET A 102 15.18 -8.06 -14.85
CA MET A 102 14.87 -6.76 -14.25
C MET A 102 15.97 -5.71 -14.51
N LEU A 103 17.16 -6.13 -14.94
CA LEU A 103 18.31 -5.24 -15.14
C LEU A 103 17.99 -4.02 -16.03
N PRO A 104 17.34 -4.16 -17.21
CA PRO A 104 17.07 -3.01 -18.08
C PRO A 104 16.18 -1.96 -17.41
N TYR A 105 15.25 -2.40 -16.55
CA TYR A 105 14.36 -1.50 -15.82
C TYR A 105 15.11 -0.72 -14.73
N TRP A 106 16.02 -1.38 -14.01
CA TRP A 106 16.85 -0.74 -13.00
C TRP A 106 17.85 0.24 -13.62
N GLU A 107 18.49 -0.13 -14.72
CA GLU A 107 19.38 0.78 -15.46
C GLU A 107 18.63 2.01 -15.96
N LEU A 108 17.45 1.82 -16.55
CA LEU A 108 16.60 2.94 -17.00
C LEU A 108 16.16 3.83 -15.83
N ALA A 109 15.82 3.25 -14.68
CA ALA A 109 15.45 4.00 -13.48
C ALA A 109 16.62 4.86 -12.97
N LEU A 110 17.83 4.30 -12.91
CA LEU A 110 19.04 5.01 -12.48
C LEU A 110 19.41 6.14 -13.45
N ILE A 111 19.32 5.91 -14.77
CA ILE A 111 19.56 6.94 -15.80
C ILE A 111 18.56 8.09 -15.64
N LYS A 112 17.26 7.79 -15.52
CA LYS A 112 16.23 8.82 -15.32
C LYS A 112 16.41 9.58 -14.01
N PHE A 113 16.79 8.89 -12.94
CA PHE A 113 17.02 9.54 -11.65
C PHE A 113 18.22 10.49 -11.72
N LYS A 114 19.31 10.10 -12.39
CA LYS A 114 20.47 10.98 -12.63
C LYS A 114 20.12 12.21 -13.49
N SER A 115 19.23 12.08 -14.47
CA SER A 115 18.89 13.18 -15.38
C SER A 115 17.95 14.23 -14.77
N HIS A 116 17.24 13.90 -13.70
CA HIS A 116 16.28 14.79 -13.03
C HIS A 116 16.86 15.49 -11.79
N ARG A 117 18.12 15.19 -11.45
CA ARG A 117 18.88 15.87 -10.39
C ARG A 117 19.83 16.87 -11.02
#